data_AF-A0AA51M5S5-F1
#
_entry.id   AF-A0AA51M5S5-F1
#
_cell.length_a   1.000
_cell.length_b   1.000
_cell.length_c   1.000
_cell.angle_alpha   90.00
_cell.angle_beta   90.00
_cell.angle_gamma   90.00
#
_symmetry.space_group_name_H-M   'P 1'
#
loop_
_entity.id
_entity.type
_entity.pdbx_description
1 polymer ?
#
loop_
_entity_poly.entity_id
_entity_poly.type
_entity_poly.pdbx_seq_one_letter_code
_entity_poly.pdbx_strand_id
1 'polypeptide(L)'
;MDEHHVIKWRSMIGIGLLSALVGIFVLFLPSLAATLFAVIAGISILLLSGILLAEGLFIDSEGISTWAVFGVGILGIILGIVTLAQPSWLILAAGVLIGVYLIIFGIAEGVVGLSFINDDMIRSVVIVMGVVAIVLGLLILINPALTVTILAWLIGLFLLILGLIRVAHGITLRSAEKMMTIKHL
;
A
#
# COMPACT_ATOMS: atom_id res chain seq x y z
N MET A 1 -20.53 22.35 26.54
CA MET A 1 -19.46 22.06 25.58
C MET A 1 -19.67 20.64 25.11
N ASP A 2 -19.94 20.42 23.81
CA ASP A 2 -19.77 19.12 23.12
C ASP A 2 -19.99 19.36 21.61
N GLU A 3 -18.94 19.77 20.91
CA GLU A 3 -18.92 19.83 19.44
C GLU A 3 -18.46 18.49 18.87
N HIS A 4 -19.38 17.54 18.72
CA HIS A 4 -19.13 16.37 17.89
C HIS A 4 -19.28 16.75 16.41
N HIS A 5 -18.15 16.92 15.72
CA HIS A 5 -18.06 17.14 14.28
C HIS A 5 -18.67 15.97 13.49
N VAL A 6 -19.98 16.03 13.24
CA VAL A 6 -20.68 15.14 12.30
C VAL A 6 -20.15 15.39 10.89
N ILE A 7 -19.36 14.44 10.40
CA ILE A 7 -18.91 14.33 9.02
C ILE A 7 -20.16 14.34 8.13
N LYS A 8 -20.46 15.49 7.51
CA LYS A 8 -21.67 15.70 6.70
C LYS A 8 -21.67 14.67 5.56
N TRP A 9 -22.78 13.94 5.38
CA TRP A 9 -23.04 12.90 4.36
C TRP A 9 -22.53 13.22 2.94
N ARG A 10 -22.45 14.51 2.57
CA ARG A 10 -21.86 15.00 1.31
C ARG A 10 -20.35 14.68 1.18
N SER A 11 -19.62 14.61 2.29
CA SER A 11 -18.20 14.23 2.32
C SER A 11 -17.99 12.73 2.08
N MET A 12 -18.92 11.87 2.53
CA MET A 12 -18.82 10.43 2.32
C MET A 12 -19.01 10.06 0.84
N ILE A 13 -19.99 10.68 0.17
CA ILE A 13 -20.19 10.50 -1.28
C ILE A 13 -18.98 11.05 -2.07
N GLY A 14 -18.46 12.20 -1.65
CA GLY A 14 -17.27 12.80 -2.26
C GLY A 14 -16.03 11.90 -2.18
N ILE A 15 -15.74 11.35 -1.00
CA ILE A 15 -14.61 10.43 -0.79
C ILE A 15 -14.81 9.12 -1.57
N GLY A 16 -16.04 8.60 -1.62
CA GLY A 16 -16.37 7.39 -2.39
C GLY A 16 -16.11 7.59 -3.88
N LEU A 17 -16.62 8.68 -4.46
CA LEU A 17 -16.40 9.01 -5.87
C LEU A 17 -14.91 9.27 -6.17
N LEU A 18 -14.22 10.00 -5.28
CA LEU A 18 -12.78 10.25 -5.41
C LEU A 18 -11.99 8.93 -5.43
N SER A 19 -12.30 8.00 -4.51
CA SER A 19 -11.63 6.70 -4.45
C SER A 19 -11.88 5.84 -5.70
N ALA A 20 -13.09 5.90 -6.27
CA ALA A 20 -13.42 5.20 -7.50
C ALA A 20 -12.64 5.78 -8.70
N LEU A 21 -12.53 7.11 -8.80
CA LEU A 21 -11.74 7.77 -9.83
C LEU A 21 -10.25 7.43 -9.71
N VAL A 22 -9.72 7.41 -8.49
CA VAL A 22 -8.34 6.99 -8.23
C VAL A 22 -8.14 5.52 -8.60
N GLY A 23 -9.09 4.64 -8.27
CA GLY A 23 -9.05 3.22 -8.65
C GLY A 23 -9.03 3.03 -10.16
N ILE A 24 -9.91 3.73 -10.89
CA ILE A 24 -9.92 3.75 -12.36
C ILE A 24 -8.58 4.27 -12.90
N PHE A 25 -8.09 5.39 -12.38
CA PHE A 25 -6.81 5.97 -12.78
C PHE A 25 -5.64 4.98 -12.62
N VAL A 26 -5.54 4.29 -11.49
CA VAL A 26 -4.50 3.29 -11.22
C VAL A 26 -4.60 2.09 -12.17
N LEU A 27 -5.82 1.63 -12.48
CA LEU A 27 -6.05 0.48 -13.37
C LEU A 27 -5.66 0.77 -14.83
N PHE A 28 -6.01 1.95 -15.34
CA PHE A 28 -5.77 2.31 -16.75
C PHE A 28 -4.39 2.94 -16.98
N LEU A 29 -3.78 3.55 -15.96
CA LEU A 29 -2.49 4.23 -16.06
C LEU A 29 -1.51 3.77 -14.95
N PRO A 30 -1.20 2.45 -14.89
CA PRO A 30 -0.41 1.89 -13.80
C PRO A 30 1.01 2.46 -13.75
N SER A 31 1.64 2.68 -14.92
CA SER A 31 2.97 3.28 -15.02
C SER A 31 3.02 4.72 -14.51
N LEU A 32 1.98 5.51 -14.81
CA LEU A 32 1.89 6.89 -14.32
C LEU A 32 1.66 6.91 -12.81
N ALA A 33 0.76 6.07 -12.30
CA ALA A 33 0.52 5.94 -10.87
C ALA A 33 1.81 5.57 -10.12
N ALA A 34 2.54 4.54 -10.58
CA ALA A 34 3.80 4.14 -9.96
C ALA A 34 4.86 5.25 -10.02
N THR A 35 4.94 5.99 -11.11
CA THR A 35 5.86 7.13 -11.24
C THR A 35 5.50 8.24 -10.24
N LEU A 36 4.21 8.55 -10.07
CA LEU A 36 3.75 9.53 -9.08
C LEU A 36 4.09 9.09 -7.65
N PHE A 37 3.86 7.81 -7.32
CA PHE A 37 4.29 7.25 -6.04
C PHE A 37 5.81 7.38 -5.84
N ALA A 38 6.60 7.06 -6.86
CA ALA A 38 8.05 7.16 -6.79
C ALA A 38 8.53 8.62 -6.59
N VAL A 39 7.91 9.57 -7.29
CA VAL A 39 8.20 11.01 -7.12
C VAL A 39 7.83 11.49 -5.72
N ILE A 40 6.62 11.14 -5.24
CA ILE A 40 6.19 11.49 -3.87
C ILE A 40 7.17 10.89 -2.86
N ALA A 41 7.53 9.62 -2.99
CA ALA A 41 8.50 8.95 -2.13
C ALA A 41 9.86 9.66 -2.17
N GLY A 42 10.37 10.04 -3.34
CA GLY A 42 11.63 10.78 -3.48
C GLY A 42 11.60 12.12 -2.74
N ILE A 43 10.53 12.90 -2.89
CA ILE A 43 10.35 14.17 -2.16
C ILE A 43 10.29 13.92 -0.65
N SER A 44 9.49 12.94 -0.21
CA SER A 44 9.37 12.58 1.21
C SER A 44 10.72 12.16 1.80
N ILE A 45 11.51 11.35 1.09
CA ILE A 45 12.85 10.93 1.51
C ILE A 45 13.76 12.15 1.68
N LEU A 46 13.74 13.10 0.74
CA LEU A 46 14.56 14.32 0.86
C LEU A 46 14.17 15.16 2.07
N LEU A 47 12.88 15.36 2.29
CA LEU A 47 12.38 16.13 3.43
C LEU A 47 12.76 15.47 4.76
N LEU A 48 12.49 14.17 4.89
CA LEU A 48 12.83 13.40 6.09
C LEU A 48 14.33 13.38 6.36
N SER A 49 15.14 13.27 5.31
CA SER A 49 16.61 13.30 5.44
C SER A 49 17.12 14.67 5.86
N GLY A 50 16.52 15.75 5.34
CA GLY A 50 16.84 17.11 5.77
C GLY A 50 16.48 17.35 7.24
N ILE A 51 15.32 16.88 7.67
CA ILE A 51 14.88 16.93 9.08
C ILE A 51 15.85 16.11 9.95
N LEU A 52 16.17 14.88 9.56
CA LEU A 52 17.07 14.00 10.31
C LEU A 52 18.47 14.61 10.50
N LEU A 53 19.00 15.27 9.45
CA LEU A 53 20.28 15.97 9.53
C LEU A 53 20.21 17.20 10.45
N ALA A 54 19.08 17.92 10.45
CA ALA A 54 18.86 19.04 11.36
C ALA A 54 18.75 18.57 12.81
N GLU A 55 18.00 17.49 13.07
CA GLU A 55 17.88 16.86 14.39
C GLU A 55 19.22 16.31 14.88
N GLY A 56 20.02 15.72 13.99
CA GLY A 56 21.35 15.19 14.28
C GLY A 56 22.33 16.21 14.90
N LEU A 57 22.11 17.51 14.68
CA LEU A 57 22.90 18.59 15.29
C LEU A 57 22.60 18.80 16.78
N PHE A 58 21.44 18.33 17.25
CA PHE A 58 20.96 18.51 18.62
C PHE A 58 20.96 17.21 19.44
N ILE A 59 21.51 16.12 18.90
CA ILE A 59 21.59 14.83 19.62
C ILE A 59 22.74 14.85 20.62
N ASP A 60 22.38 14.89 21.90
CA ASP A 60 23.28 14.57 23.00
C ASP A 60 23.58 13.07 23.00
N SER A 61 24.86 12.70 22.98
CA SER A 61 25.37 11.38 22.56
C SER A 61 25.18 10.24 23.57
N GLU A 62 24.01 10.11 24.21
CA GLU A 62 23.77 9.09 25.25
C GLU A 62 23.30 7.72 24.73
N GLY A 63 23.05 7.54 23.42
CA GLY A 63 22.64 6.22 22.91
C GLY A 63 22.80 5.95 21.42
N ILE A 64 22.56 6.95 20.56
CA ILE A 64 22.70 6.81 19.11
C ILE A 64 23.94 7.59 18.67
N SER A 65 24.84 6.95 17.92
CA SER A 65 26.01 7.64 17.36
C SER A 65 25.56 8.75 16.43
N THR A 66 25.91 10.00 16.76
CA THR A 66 25.66 11.18 15.92
C THR A 66 26.13 10.96 14.47
N TRP A 67 27.29 10.31 14.30
CA TRP A 67 27.82 9.95 12.98
C TRP A 67 26.93 8.99 12.19
N ALA A 68 26.26 8.06 12.87
CA ALA A 68 25.31 7.16 12.21
C ALA A 68 24.08 7.94 11.70
N VAL A 69 23.59 8.92 12.47
CA VAL A 69 22.45 9.77 12.08
C VAL A 69 22.81 10.61 10.85
N PHE A 70 23.98 11.26 10.86
CA PHE A 70 24.48 11.99 9.69
C PHE A 70 24.66 11.06 8.48
N GLY A 71 25.20 9.86 8.69
CA GLY A 71 25.34 8.86 7.64
C GLY A 71 24.01 8.48 7.00
N VAL A 72 23.00 8.16 7.80
CA VAL A 72 21.64 7.83 7.32
C VAL A 72 21.01 9.02 6.61
N GLY A 73 21.13 10.23 7.14
CA GLY A 73 20.60 11.44 6.52
C GLY A 73 21.23 11.74 5.16
N ILE A 74 22.56 11.64 5.04
CA ILE A 74 23.26 11.83 3.75
C ILE A 74 22.86 10.75 2.74
N LEU A 75 22.82 9.48 3.17
CA LEU A 75 22.34 8.38 2.32
C LEU A 75 20.91 8.63 1.85
N GLY A 76 20.03 9.10 2.73
CA GLY A 76 18.67 9.47 2.39
C GLY A 76 18.61 10.59 1.36
N ILE A 77 19.43 11.65 1.49
CA ILE A 77 19.51 12.71 0.46
C ILE A 77 19.92 12.14 -0.90
N ILE A 78 20.95 11.29 -0.93
CA ILE A 78 21.42 10.66 -2.17
C ILE A 78 20.29 9.81 -2.78
N LEU A 79 19.64 8.96 -1.98
CA LEU A 79 18.53 8.11 -2.44
C LEU A 79 17.35 8.93 -2.95
N GLY A 80 17.00 10.02 -2.27
CA GLY A 80 15.94 10.93 -2.70
C GLY A 80 16.26 11.60 -4.04
N ILE A 81 17.48 12.11 -4.22
CA ILE A 81 17.93 12.70 -5.49
C ILE A 81 17.92 11.65 -6.60
N VAL A 82 18.49 10.46 -6.37
CA VAL A 82 18.52 9.38 -7.36
C VAL A 82 17.11 8.96 -7.77
N THR A 83 16.21 8.84 -6.80
CA THR A 83 14.80 8.51 -7.06
C THR A 83 14.11 9.57 -7.93
N LEU A 84 14.33 10.85 -7.65
CA LEU A 84 13.73 11.93 -8.44
C LEU A 84 14.35 12.08 -9.82
N ALA A 85 15.67 11.86 -9.94
CA ALA A 85 16.37 11.88 -11.21
C ALA A 85 15.92 10.73 -12.11
N GLN A 86 15.68 9.55 -11.55
CA GLN A 86 15.26 8.35 -12.27
C GLN A 86 14.25 7.52 -11.45
N PRO A 87 12.95 7.86 -11.51
CA PRO A 87 11.91 7.17 -10.73
C PRO A 87 11.79 5.67 -11.02
N SER A 88 12.21 5.25 -12.22
CA SER A 88 12.23 3.86 -12.64
C SER A 88 13.09 2.97 -11.74
N TRP A 89 14.18 3.49 -11.16
CA TRP A 89 15.06 2.69 -10.29
C TRP A 89 14.36 2.27 -9.01
N LEU A 90 13.60 3.18 -8.39
CA LEU A 90 12.82 2.85 -7.19
C LEU A 90 11.76 1.80 -7.50
N ILE A 91 11.09 1.93 -8.65
CA ILE A 91 10.08 0.97 -9.11
C ILE A 91 10.69 -0.43 -9.32
N LEU A 92 11.85 -0.50 -9.98
CA LEU A 92 12.55 -1.76 -10.22
C LEU A 92 13.05 -2.38 -8.90
N ALA A 93 13.65 -1.58 -8.03
CA ALA A 93 14.13 -2.04 -6.72
C ALA A 93 12.97 -2.58 -5.87
N ALA A 94 11.84 -1.87 -5.81
CA ALA A 94 10.64 -2.33 -5.13
C ALA A 94 10.13 -3.64 -5.74
N GLY A 95 10.09 -3.75 -7.07
CA GLY A 95 9.71 -4.99 -7.76
C GLY A 95 10.58 -6.18 -7.37
N VAL A 96 11.90 -6.01 -7.38
CA VAL A 96 12.83 -7.07 -6.96
C VAL A 96 12.60 -7.48 -5.50
N LEU A 97 12.51 -6.50 -4.60
CA LEU A 97 12.28 -6.77 -3.17
C LEU A 97 10.96 -7.52 -2.94
N ILE A 98 9.89 -7.11 -3.61
CA ILE A 98 8.59 -7.77 -3.54
C ILE A 98 8.66 -9.18 -4.13
N GLY A 99 9.31 -9.37 -5.27
CA GLY A 99 9.47 -10.68 -5.89
C GLY A 99 10.21 -11.67 -4.99
N VAL A 100 11.33 -11.24 -4.39
CA VAL A 100 12.08 -12.04 -3.42
C VAL A 100 11.21 -12.36 -2.19
N TYR A 101 10.52 -11.36 -1.64
CA TYR A 101 9.62 -11.55 -0.51
C TYR A 101 8.53 -12.58 -0.81
N LEU A 102 7.89 -12.52 -1.98
CA LEU A 102 6.83 -13.47 -2.35
C LEU A 102 7.34 -14.90 -2.47
N ILE A 103 8.57 -15.09 -2.96
CA ILE A 103 9.20 -16.42 -3.01
C ILE A 103 9.44 -16.94 -1.59
N ILE A 104 10.03 -16.12 -0.72
CA ILE A 104 10.28 -16.50 0.69
C ILE A 104 8.95 -16.83 1.40
N PHE A 105 7.95 -15.97 1.21
CA PHE A 105 6.61 -16.14 1.77
C PHE A 105 5.96 -17.44 1.28
N GLY A 106 6.01 -17.71 -0.03
CA GLY A 106 5.41 -18.92 -0.58
C GLY A 106 6.12 -20.20 -0.15
N ILE A 107 7.45 -20.17 0.04
CA ILE A 107 8.20 -21.27 0.65
C ILE A 107 7.73 -21.48 2.10
N ALA A 108 7.60 -20.39 2.88
CA ALA A 108 7.14 -20.46 4.26
C ALA A 108 5.72 -21.02 4.37
N GLU A 109 4.77 -20.61 3.52
CA GLU A 109 3.43 -21.19 3.46
C GLU A 109 3.45 -22.67 3.08
N GLY A 110 4.30 -23.07 2.13
CA GLY A 110 4.50 -24.48 1.81
C GLY A 110 4.96 -25.30 3.02
N VAL A 111 5.92 -24.78 3.79
CA VAL A 111 6.38 -25.41 5.04
C VAL A 111 5.23 -25.46 6.06
N VAL A 112 4.47 -24.38 6.21
CA VAL A 112 3.36 -24.30 7.18
C VAL A 112 2.24 -25.28 6.85
N GLY A 113 1.79 -25.31 5.60
CA GLY A 113 0.74 -26.22 5.15
C GLY A 113 1.15 -27.69 5.28
N LEU A 114 2.43 -28.02 5.13
CA LEU A 114 2.93 -29.38 5.31
C LEU A 114 3.17 -29.76 6.78
N SER A 115 3.52 -28.81 7.64
CA SER A 115 4.04 -29.09 8.99
C SER A 115 3.03 -28.83 10.11
N PHE A 116 2.09 -27.90 9.93
CA PHE A 116 1.26 -27.38 11.04
C PHE A 116 -0.25 -27.44 10.79
N ILE A 117 -0.72 -27.75 9.58
CA ILE A 117 -2.15 -27.77 9.26
C ILE A 117 -2.65 -29.21 9.14
N ASN A 118 -3.54 -29.58 10.06
CA ASN A 118 -4.16 -30.92 10.12
C ASN A 118 -5.49 -31.00 9.36
N ASP A 119 -6.13 -29.86 9.07
CA ASP A 119 -7.35 -29.81 8.25
C ASP A 119 -6.97 -29.84 6.77
N ASP A 120 -7.40 -30.88 6.05
CA ASP A 120 -7.03 -31.10 4.65
C ASP A 120 -7.51 -29.98 3.71
N MET A 121 -8.67 -29.40 3.99
CA MET A 121 -9.22 -28.30 3.18
C MET A 121 -8.38 -27.04 3.38
N ILE A 122 -8.07 -26.69 4.63
CA ILE A 122 -7.23 -25.52 4.93
C ILE A 122 -5.80 -25.75 4.43
N ARG A 123 -5.26 -26.95 4.59
CA ARG A 123 -3.91 -27.32 4.16
C ARG A 123 -3.73 -27.15 2.66
N SER A 124 -4.65 -27.69 1.87
CA SER A 124 -4.59 -27.59 0.41
C SER A 124 -4.66 -26.14 -0.07
N VAL A 125 -5.53 -25.32 0.55
CA VAL A 125 -5.60 -23.87 0.27
C VAL A 125 -4.26 -23.19 0.56
N VAL A 126 -3.67 -23.42 1.74
CA VAL A 126 -2.38 -22.78 2.12
C VAL A 126 -1.24 -23.20 1.20
N ILE A 127 -1.16 -24.48 0.81
CA ILE A 127 -0.13 -24.96 -0.13
C ILE A 127 -0.31 -24.31 -1.51
N VAL A 128 -1.54 -24.23 -2.00
CA VAL A 128 -1.84 -23.60 -3.29
C VAL A 128 -1.48 -22.11 -3.26
N MET A 129 -1.82 -21.40 -2.18
CA MET A 129 -1.44 -19.99 -2.00
C MET A 129 0.07 -19.80 -2.00
N GLY A 130 0.82 -20.69 -1.34
CA GLY A 130 2.28 -20.67 -1.35
C GLY A 130 2.88 -20.89 -2.74
N VAL A 131 2.34 -21.83 -3.51
CA VAL A 131 2.76 -22.07 -4.90
C VAL A 131 2.45 -20.84 -5.77
N VAL A 132 1.26 -20.26 -5.65
CA VAL A 132 0.88 -19.04 -6.36
C VAL A 132 1.83 -17.89 -6.02
N ALA A 133 2.18 -17.71 -4.74
CA ALA A 133 3.11 -16.68 -4.30
C ALA A 133 4.51 -16.87 -4.93
N ILE A 134 5.04 -18.10 -4.98
CA ILE A 134 6.32 -18.40 -5.63
C ILE A 134 6.26 -18.06 -7.12
N VAL A 135 5.21 -18.49 -7.83
CA VAL A 135 5.05 -18.23 -9.26
C VAL A 135 4.97 -16.73 -9.54
N LEU A 136 4.16 -15.99 -8.77
CA LEU A 136 4.06 -14.54 -8.89
C LEU A 136 5.40 -13.85 -8.61
N GLY A 137 6.12 -14.29 -7.57
CA GLY A 137 7.45 -13.79 -7.24
C GLY A 137 8.44 -14.00 -8.38
N LEU A 138 8.47 -15.19 -8.98
CA LEU A 138 9.32 -15.48 -10.13
C LEU A 138 8.96 -14.65 -11.36
N LEU A 139 7.67 -14.49 -11.67
CA LEU A 139 7.20 -13.65 -12.77
C LEU A 139 7.63 -12.19 -12.59
N ILE A 140 7.55 -11.68 -11.36
CA ILE A 140 8.03 -10.35 -10.99
C ILE A 140 9.55 -10.25 -11.17
N LEU A 141 10.33 -11.25 -10.75
CA LEU A 141 11.79 -11.20 -10.90
C LEU A 141 12.26 -11.27 -12.36
N ILE A 142 11.53 -11.98 -13.22
CA ILE A 142 11.82 -12.02 -14.66
C ILE A 142 11.63 -10.64 -15.30
N ASN A 143 10.58 -9.92 -14.90
CA ASN A 143 10.34 -8.56 -15.36
C ASN A 143 9.80 -7.70 -14.22
N PRO A 144 10.66 -6.99 -13.49
CA PRO A 144 10.25 -6.20 -12.32
C PRO A 144 9.30 -5.06 -12.69
N ALA A 145 9.25 -4.61 -13.95
CA ALA A 145 8.27 -3.63 -14.39
C ALA A 145 6.84 -4.20 -14.41
N LEU A 146 6.65 -5.53 -14.52
CA LEU A 146 5.33 -6.16 -14.39
C LEU A 146 4.77 -6.04 -12.99
N THR A 147 5.61 -5.84 -11.97
CA THR A 147 5.15 -5.59 -10.58
C THR A 147 4.13 -4.46 -10.55
N VAL A 148 4.38 -3.39 -11.29
CA VAL A 148 3.50 -2.22 -11.36
C VAL A 148 2.13 -2.60 -11.88
N THR A 149 2.06 -3.40 -12.94
CA THR A 149 0.80 -3.84 -13.54
C THR A 149 0.06 -4.83 -12.64
N ILE A 150 0.77 -5.82 -12.08
CA ILE A 150 0.19 -6.84 -11.20
C ILE A 150 -0.39 -6.17 -9.94
N LEU A 151 0.39 -5.29 -9.29
CA LEU A 151 -0.07 -4.56 -8.12
C LEU A 151 -1.21 -3.61 -8.46
N ALA A 152 -1.15 -2.91 -9.60
CA ALA A 152 -2.24 -2.03 -10.02
C ALA A 152 -3.55 -2.80 -10.22
N TRP A 153 -3.50 -4.00 -10.80
CA TRP A 153 -4.68 -4.86 -10.95
C TRP A 153 -5.21 -5.34 -9.61
N LEU A 154 -4.33 -5.83 -8.72
CA LEU A 154 -4.72 -6.28 -7.38
C LEU A 154 -5.34 -5.15 -6.56
N ILE A 155 -4.65 -4.01 -6.47
CA ILE A 155 -5.09 -2.82 -5.71
C ILE A 155 -6.35 -2.22 -6.34
N GLY A 156 -6.38 -2.07 -7.66
CA GLY A 156 -7.51 -1.48 -8.37
C GLY A 156 -8.78 -2.32 -8.28
N LEU A 157 -8.66 -3.65 -8.40
CA LEU A 157 -9.78 -4.57 -8.20
C LEU A 157 -10.27 -4.52 -6.75
N PHE A 158 -9.34 -4.53 -5.79
CA PHE A 158 -9.67 -4.40 -4.37
C PHE A 158 -10.42 -3.08 -4.06
N LEU A 159 -9.92 -1.94 -4.57
CA LEU A 159 -10.57 -0.64 -4.39
C LEU A 159 -11.93 -0.56 -5.07
N LEU A 160 -12.10 -1.17 -6.25
CA LEU A 160 -13.41 -1.27 -6.91
C LEU A 160 -14.40 -2.05 -6.04
N ILE A 161 -14.01 -3.23 -5.53
CA ILE A 161 -14.85 -4.04 -4.65
C ILE A 161 -15.22 -3.27 -3.38
N LEU A 162 -14.25 -2.61 -2.74
CA LEU A 162 -14.49 -1.77 -1.57
C LEU A 162 -15.42 -0.59 -1.86
N GLY A 163 -15.25 0.07 -3.01
CA GLY A 163 -16.11 1.16 -3.47
C GLY A 163 -17.57 0.69 -3.62
N LEU A 164 -17.77 -0.45 -4.26
CA LEU A 164 -19.10 -1.06 -4.43
C LEU A 164 -19.74 -1.41 -3.08
N ILE A 165 -19.00 -2.02 -2.16
CA ILE A 165 -19.49 -2.35 -0.81
C ILE A 165 -19.89 -1.08 -0.04
N ARG A 166 -19.07 -0.02 -0.09
CA ARG A 166 -19.36 1.26 0.58
C ARG A 166 -20.60 1.95 0.01
N VAL A 167 -20.78 1.91 -1.31
CA VAL A 167 -22.00 2.42 -1.96
C VAL A 167 -23.23 1.62 -1.51
N ALA A 168 -23.14 0.28 -1.47
CA ALA A 168 -24.23 -0.57 -1.00
C ALA A 168 -24.63 -0.28 0.46
N HIS A 169 -23.65 -0.11 1.36
CA HIS A 169 -23.89 0.25 2.77
C HIS A 169 -24.45 1.67 2.94
N GLY A 170 -24.07 2.63 2.08
CA GLY A 170 -24.63 3.98 2.11
C GLY A 170 -26.11 4.04 1.71
N ILE A 171 -26.56 3.11 0.86
CA ILE A 171 -27.96 3.02 0.43
C ILE A 171 -28.83 2.36 1.50
N THR A 172 -28.31 1.37 2.23
CA THR A 172 -29.06 0.69 3.32
C THR A 172 -29.27 1.60 4.53
N LEU A 173 -28.32 2.47 4.89
CA LEU A 173 -28.52 3.48 5.95
C LEU A 173 -29.67 4.45 5.63
N ARG A 174 -29.82 4.85 4.35
CA ARG A 174 -30.92 5.71 3.90
C ARG A 174 -32.29 5.03 4.02
N SER A 175 -32.32 3.70 3.97
CA SER A 175 -33.56 2.92 4.09
C SER A 175 -34.03 2.75 5.55
N ALA A 176 -33.10 2.79 6.52
CA ALA A 176 -33.44 2.74 7.94
C ALA A 176 -34.05 4.05 8.45
N GLU A 177 -33.52 5.20 7.99
CA GLU A 177 -34.07 6.53 8.31
C GLU A 177 -35.51 6.69 7.81
N LYS A 178 -35.77 6.26 6.57
CA LYS A 178 -37.09 6.37 5.94
C LYS A 178 -38.17 5.54 6.65
N MET A 179 -37.78 4.40 7.24
CA MET A 179 -38.69 3.49 7.93
C MET A 179 -39.02 3.98 9.35
N MET A 180 -38.13 4.73 10.01
CA MET A 180 -38.40 5.35 11.30
C MET A 180 -39.26 6.62 11.20
N THR A 181 -39.16 7.40 10.11
CA THR A 181 -40.03 8.56 9.89
C THR A 181 -41.49 8.17 9.59
N ILE A 182 -41.72 7.03 8.92
CA ILE A 182 -43.07 6.53 8.61
C ILE A 182 -43.77 5.95 9.86
N LYS A 183 -43.03 5.42 10.83
CA LYS A 183 -43.59 4.84 12.06
C LYS A 183 -44.05 5.88 13.09
N HIS A 184 -43.75 7.16 12.85
CA HIS A 184 -44.14 8.30 13.69
C HIS A 184 -45.21 9.20 13.04
N LEU A 185 -45.80 8.77 11.92
CA LEU A 185 -47.03 9.32 11.32
C LEU A 185 -48.17 8.32 11.53
#